data_AF-U6SVK0-F1
#
_entry.id   AF-U6SVK0-F1
#
_cell.length_a   1.000
_cell.length_b   1.000
_cell.length_c   1.000
_cell.angle_alpha   90.00
_cell.angle_beta   90.00
_cell.angle_gamma   90.00
#
_symmetry.space_group_name_H-M   'P 1'
#
loop_
_entity.id
_entity.type
_entity.pdbx_description
1 polymer ?
#
loop_
_entity_poly.entity_id
_entity_poly.type
_entity_poly.pdbx_seq_one_letter_code
_entity_poly.pdbx_strand_id
1 'polypeptide(L)'
;MILVVNSIFLIIGILLTFQLVMTFVANLVGHSAISFMKLTYVCNPQTIHDRLINRLFYAIYGIPHYFYTRFMVRYTYLKARLLFFIWSIAFFFVSFIFIAMYGIFIEWFERVL
;
A
#
# COMPACT_ATOMS: atom_id res chain seq x y z
N MET A 1 0.40 27.43 4.48
CA MET A 1 0.89 26.26 5.23
C MET A 1 -0.17 25.15 5.30
N ILE A 2 -1.39 25.44 5.77
CA ILE A 2 -2.52 24.48 5.83
C ILE A 2 -2.79 23.79 4.49
N LEU A 3 -2.88 24.57 3.38
CA LEU A 3 -3.12 24.01 2.05
C LEU A 3 -2.05 22.97 1.65
N VAL A 4 -0.78 23.24 1.92
CA VAL A 4 0.34 22.35 1.58
C VAL A 4 0.28 21.07 2.42
N VAL A 5 0.00 21.18 3.72
CA VAL A 5 -0.16 20.03 4.62
C VAL A 5 -1.32 19.15 4.13
N ASN A 6 -2.47 19.75 3.82
CA ASN A 6 -3.64 19.03 3.34
C ASN A 6 -3.38 18.32 2.00
N SER A 7 -2.66 18.95 1.07
CA SER A 7 -2.28 18.33 -0.20
C SER A 7 -1.37 17.10 -0.01
N ILE A 8 -0.39 17.19 0.89
CA ILE A 8 0.50 16.05 1.20
C ILE A 8 -0.29 14.89 1.78
N PHE A 9 -1.17 15.16 2.75
CA PHE A 9 -2.02 14.13 3.35
C PHE A 9 -3.01 13.52 2.36
N LEU A 10 -3.56 14.31 1.43
CA LEU A 10 -4.41 13.80 0.36
C LEU A 10 -3.64 12.83 -0.57
N ILE A 11 -2.41 13.17 -0.96
CA ILE A 11 -1.55 12.27 -1.75
C ILE A 11 -1.27 10.98 -0.98
N ILE A 12 -0.91 11.07 0.30
CA ILE A 12 -0.66 9.89 1.15
C ILE A 12 -1.93 9.06 1.28
N GLY A 13 -3.08 9.67 1.48
CA GLY A 13 -4.37 9.00 1.59
C GLY A 13 -4.76 8.24 0.31
N ILE A 14 -4.52 8.82 -0.86
CA ILE A 14 -4.73 8.16 -2.16
C ILE A 14 -3.80 6.94 -2.27
N LEU A 15 -2.50 7.13 -2.01
CA LEU A 15 -1.53 6.03 -2.06
C LEU A 15 -1.90 4.89 -1.10
N LEU A 16 -2.28 5.23 0.14
CA LEU A 16 -2.73 4.27 1.15
C LEU A 16 -4.00 3.54 0.71
N THR A 17 -4.94 4.24 0.08
CA THR A 17 -6.16 3.64 -0.46
C THR A 17 -5.84 2.60 -1.53
N PHE A 18 -4.95 2.91 -2.47
CA PHE A 18 -4.50 1.94 -3.47
C PHE A 18 -3.86 0.71 -2.82
N GLN A 19 -3.01 0.90 -1.81
CA GLN A 19 -2.37 -0.20 -1.08
C GLN A 19 -3.41 -1.10 -0.39
N LEU A 20 -4.43 -0.50 0.25
CA LEU A 20 -5.53 -1.22 0.90
C LEU A 20 -6.39 -2.00 -0.11
N VAL A 21 -6.80 -1.36 -1.20
CA VAL A 21 -7.58 -2.00 -2.26
C VAL A 21 -6.81 -3.18 -2.85
N MET A 22 -5.52 -3.00 -3.13
CA MET A 22 -4.71 -4.06 -3.73
C MET A 22 -4.39 -5.18 -2.73
N THR A 23 -4.30 -4.88 -1.43
CA THR A 23 -4.25 -5.89 -0.37
C THR A 23 -5.54 -6.71 -0.35
N PHE A 24 -6.71 -6.06 -0.46
CA PHE A 24 -8.00 -6.73 -0.53
C PHE A 24 -8.13 -7.61 -1.78
N VAL A 25 -7.74 -7.09 -2.95
CA VAL A 25 -7.72 -7.86 -4.21
C VAL A 25 -6.78 -9.06 -4.12
N ALA A 26 -5.59 -8.89 -3.53
CA ALA A 26 -4.66 -10.00 -3.29
C ALA A 26 -5.21 -11.04 -2.30
N ASN A 27 -6.00 -10.63 -1.31
CA ASN A 27 -6.69 -11.55 -0.41
C ASN A 27 -7.81 -12.34 -1.08
N LEU A 28 -8.53 -11.75 -2.04
CA LEU A 28 -9.60 -12.44 -2.76
C LEU A 28 -9.02 -13.38 -3.82
N VAL A 29 -8.26 -12.82 -4.76
CA VAL A 29 -7.81 -13.49 -5.97
C VAL A 29 -6.52 -14.29 -5.73
N GLY A 30 -5.72 -13.93 -4.73
CA GLY A 30 -4.48 -14.62 -4.42
C GLY A 30 -3.40 -14.37 -5.47
N HIS A 31 -2.83 -15.46 -5.99
CA HIS A 31 -1.63 -15.39 -6.82
C HIS A 31 -1.85 -14.62 -8.12
N SER A 32 -3.03 -14.71 -8.75
CA SER A 32 -3.30 -14.03 -10.02
C SER A 32 -3.29 -12.50 -9.86
N ALA A 33 -3.70 -11.96 -8.71
CA ALA A 33 -3.62 -10.53 -8.44
C ALA A 33 -2.16 -10.05 -8.35
N ILE A 34 -1.30 -10.81 -7.68
CA ILE A 34 0.12 -10.47 -7.56
C ILE A 34 0.84 -10.59 -8.91
N SER A 35 0.51 -11.61 -9.70
CA SER A 35 1.03 -11.76 -11.06
C SER A 35 0.59 -10.60 -11.95
N PHE A 36 -0.65 -10.12 -11.81
CA PHE A 36 -1.11 -8.92 -12.51
C PHE A 36 -0.34 -7.66 -12.08
N MET A 37 -0.12 -7.45 -10.78
CA MET A 37 0.72 -6.34 -10.30
C MET A 37 2.11 -6.38 -10.96
N LYS A 38 2.73 -7.56 -11.03
CA LYS A 38 4.07 -7.73 -11.61
C LYS A 38 4.16 -7.35 -13.10
N LEU A 39 3.06 -7.37 -13.84
CA LEU A 39 3.03 -6.92 -15.25
C LEU A 39 3.37 -5.42 -15.40
N THR A 40 3.10 -4.64 -14.36
CA THR A 40 3.39 -3.19 -14.35
C THR A 40 4.82 -2.88 -13.91
N TYR A 41 5.61 -3.89 -13.54
CA TYR A 41 7.01 -3.74 -13.14
C TYR A 41 7.96 -4.01 -14.31
N VAL A 42 8.89 -3.09 -14.55
CA VAL A 42 9.93 -3.24 -15.57
C VAL A 42 11.16 -3.92 -14.96
N CYS A 43 11.45 -5.14 -15.42
CA CYS A 43 12.68 -5.84 -15.09
C CYS A 43 13.89 -5.18 -15.78
N ASN A 44 14.98 -4.94 -15.03
CA ASN A 44 16.22 -4.30 -15.51
C ASN A 44 15.98 -2.94 -16.20
N PRO A 45 15.46 -1.93 -15.47
CA PRO A 45 15.14 -0.63 -16.04
C PRO A 45 16.40 0.08 -16.56
N GLN A 46 16.46 0.36 -17.85
CA GLN A 46 17.61 1.04 -18.47
C GLN A 46 17.38 2.56 -18.58
N THR A 47 16.12 2.98 -18.72
CA THR A 47 15.77 4.39 -18.91
C THR A 47 15.31 5.07 -17.60
N ILE A 48 15.28 6.41 -17.60
CA ILE A 48 14.67 7.18 -16.48
C ILE A 48 13.17 6.89 -16.38
N HIS A 49 12.50 6.73 -17.52
CA HIS A 49 11.08 6.40 -17.59
C HIS A 49 10.77 5.04 -16.93
N ASP A 50 11.57 4.00 -17.20
CA ASP A 50 11.39 2.68 -16.58
C ASP A 50 11.55 2.75 -15.05
N ARG A 51 12.52 3.56 -14.58
CA ARG A 51 12.73 3.78 -13.15
C ARG A 51 11.56 4.54 -12.52
N LEU A 52 10.94 5.48 -13.22
CA LEU A 52 9.75 6.19 -12.76
C LEU A 52 8.56 5.23 -12.62
N ILE A 53 8.32 4.37 -13.62
CA ILE A 53 7.27 3.34 -13.58
C ILE A 53 7.47 2.44 -12.37
N ASN A 54 8.69 1.96 -12.13
CA ASN A 54 8.97 1.11 -10.98
C ASN A 54 8.74 1.83 -9.64
N ARG A 55 9.04 3.13 -9.53
CA ARG A 55 8.72 3.92 -8.32
C ARG A 55 7.22 4.02 -8.09
N LEU A 56 6.45 4.28 -9.15
CA LEU A 56 4.98 4.30 -9.08
C LEU A 56 4.44 2.93 -8.70
N PHE A 57 5.00 1.85 -9.25
CA PHE A 57 4.68 0.48 -8.85
C PHE A 57 4.86 0.28 -7.33
N TYR A 58 6.00 0.67 -6.77
CA TYR A 58 6.24 0.53 -5.33
C TYR A 58 5.31 1.44 -4.49
N ALA A 59 5.02 2.64 -4.97
CA ALA A 59 4.13 3.58 -4.29
C ALA A 59 2.67 3.08 -4.22
N ILE A 60 2.21 2.35 -5.24
CA ILE A 60 0.82 1.90 -5.37
C ILE A 60 0.64 0.44 -4.89
N TYR A 61 1.58 -0.45 -5.22
CA TYR A 61 1.46 -1.90 -5.04
C TYR A 61 2.53 -2.52 -4.13
N GLY A 62 3.53 -1.74 -3.72
CA GLY A 62 4.76 -2.26 -3.12
C GLY A 62 4.53 -3.07 -1.84
N ILE A 63 3.65 -2.62 -0.95
CA ILE A 63 3.42 -3.26 0.35
C ILE A 63 2.74 -4.63 0.20
N PRO A 64 1.54 -4.75 -0.42
CA PRO A 64 0.88 -6.05 -0.55
C PRO A 64 1.72 -7.01 -1.39
N HIS A 65 2.36 -6.54 -2.47
CA HIS A 65 3.24 -7.37 -3.28
C HIS A 65 4.39 -7.95 -2.44
N TYR A 66 5.10 -7.10 -1.69
CA TYR A 66 6.24 -7.53 -0.87
C TYR A 66 5.84 -8.58 0.18
N PHE A 67 4.81 -8.31 0.99
CA PHE A 67 4.41 -9.22 2.06
C PHE A 67 3.84 -10.53 1.51
N TYR A 68 3.03 -10.46 0.45
CA TYR A 68 2.48 -11.66 -0.18
C TYR A 68 3.59 -12.57 -0.72
N THR A 69 4.52 -12.02 -1.51
CA THR A 69 5.64 -12.79 -2.06
C THR A 69 6.51 -13.37 -0.95
N ARG A 70 6.78 -12.60 0.11
CA ARG A 70 7.59 -13.06 1.25
C ARG A 70 6.94 -14.23 1.99
N PHE A 71 5.62 -14.20 2.19
CA PHE A 71 4.91 -15.33 2.81
C PHE A 71 4.89 -16.55 1.90
N MET A 72 4.70 -16.37 0.60
CA MET A 72 4.67 -17.47 -0.39
C MET A 72 6.02 -18.17 -0.55
N VAL A 73 7.14 -17.48 -0.35
CA VAL A 73 8.48 -18.10 -0.38
C VAL A 73 8.73 -18.96 0.87
N ARG A 74 8.17 -18.58 2.03
CA ARG A 74 8.51 -19.18 3.31
C ARG A 74 7.54 -20.27 3.78
N TYR A 75 6.29 -20.24 3.35
CA TYR A 75 5.24 -21.13 3.84
C TYR A 75 4.49 -21.81 2.70
N THR A 76 3.82 -22.93 3.03
CA THR A 76 2.90 -23.57 2.08
C THR A 76 1.76 -22.64 1.70
N TYR A 77 1.23 -22.79 0.49
CA TYR A 77 0.24 -21.87 -0.10
C TYR A 77 -0.90 -21.48 0.86
N LEU A 78 -1.51 -22.47 1.52
CA LEU A 78 -2.63 -22.23 2.43
C LEU A 78 -2.21 -21.43 3.69
N LYS A 79 -1.05 -21.77 4.28
CA LYS A 79 -0.50 -21.05 5.43
C LYS A 79 -0.07 -19.63 5.05
N ALA A 80 0.54 -19.46 3.88
CA ALA A 80 0.93 -18.16 3.37
C ALA A 80 -0.29 -17.25 3.17
N ARG A 81 -1.40 -17.78 2.62
CA ARG A 81 -2.66 -17.02 2.47
C ARG A 81 -3.26 -16.62 3.81
N LEU A 82 -3.28 -17.53 4.78
CA LEU A 82 -3.79 -17.21 6.12
C LEU A 82 -2.96 -16.12 6.80
N LEU A 83 -1.62 -16.23 6.72
CA LEU A 83 -0.71 -15.23 7.28
C LEU A 83 -0.85 -13.87 6.59
N PHE A 84 -1.00 -13.87 5.27
CA PHE A 84 -1.27 -12.64 4.51
C PHE A 84 -2.62 -12.02 4.90
N PHE A 85 -3.66 -12.83 5.11
CA PHE A 85 -4.96 -12.36 5.59
C PHE A 85 -4.86 -11.73 6.99
N ILE A 86 -4.21 -12.40 7.94
CA ILE A 86 -3.98 -11.84 9.29
C ILE A 86 -3.18 -10.54 9.21
N TRP A 87 -2.12 -10.52 8.41
CA TRP A 87 -1.32 -9.32 8.17
C TRP A 87 -2.15 -8.18 7.57
N SER A 88 -3.06 -8.50 6.63
CA SER A 88 -3.92 -7.50 6.00
C SER A 88 -4.92 -6.85 6.97
N ILE A 89 -5.44 -7.62 7.93
CA ILE A 89 -6.29 -7.09 9.00
C ILE A 89 -5.48 -6.08 9.81
N ALA A 90 -4.27 -6.45 10.24
CA ALA A 90 -3.39 -5.54 10.97
C ALA A 90 -3.06 -4.28 10.15
N PHE A 91 -2.79 -4.42 8.85
CA PHE A 91 -2.52 -3.30 7.96
C PHE A 91 -3.73 -2.35 7.84
N PHE A 92 -4.95 -2.90 7.77
CA PHE A 92 -6.17 -2.11 7.76
C PHE A 92 -6.34 -1.30 9.06
N PHE A 93 -6.11 -1.92 10.22
CA PHE A 93 -6.15 -1.22 11.51
C PHE A 93 -5.10 -0.11 11.61
N VAL A 94 -3.85 -0.37 11.19
CA VAL A 94 -2.79 0.66 11.18
C VAL A 94 -3.17 1.82 10.27
N SER A 95 -3.75 1.54 9.10
CA SER A 95 -4.20 2.56 8.16
C SER A 95 -5.34 3.40 8.74
N PHE A 96 -6.29 2.78 9.44
CA PHE A 96 -7.36 3.47 10.13
C PHE A 96 -6.84 4.40 11.24
N ILE A 97 -5.90 3.93 12.07
CA ILE A 97 -5.27 4.74 13.12
C ILE A 97 -4.56 5.95 12.50
N PHE A 98 -3.83 5.76 11.40
CA PHE A 98 -3.14 6.86 10.72
C PHE A 98 -4.11 7.94 10.23
N ILE A 99 -5.26 7.55 9.66
CA ILE A 99 -6.30 8.48 9.22
C ILE A 99 -6.93 9.21 10.41
N ALA A 100 -7.21 8.51 11.51
CA ALA A 100 -7.78 9.11 12.72
C ALA A 100 -6.82 10.13 13.34
N MET A 101 -5.52 9.81 13.41
CA MET A 101 -4.49 10.73 13.88
C MET A 101 -4.41 12.01 13.06
N TYR A 102 -4.60 11.92 11.74
CA TYR A 102 -4.66 13.09 10.87
C TYR A 102 -5.86 14.00 11.18
N GLY A 103 -7.04 13.41 11.40
CA GLY A 103 -8.24 14.18 11.78
C GLY A 103 -8.04 14.96 13.08
N ILE A 104 -7.48 14.31 14.10
CA ILE A 104 -7.13 14.94 15.38
C ILE A 104 -6.08 16.04 15.18
N PHE A 105 -5.07 15.80 14.34
CA PHE A 105 -4.03 16.77 14.05
C PHE A 105 -4.56 18.03 13.37
N ILE A 106 -5.47 17.91 12.39
CA ILE A 106 -6.12 19.07 11.77
C ILE A 106 -6.92 19.85 12.81
N GLU A 107 -7.76 19.17 13.58
CA GLU A 107 -8.61 19.84 14.56
C GLU A 107 -7.78 20.59 15.61
N TRP A 108 -6.68 19.99 16.07
CA TRP A 108 -5.73 20.66 16.95
C TRP A 108 -5.06 21.86 16.28
N PHE A 109 -4.63 21.71 15.02
CA PHE A 109 -3.94 22.75 14.28
C PHE A 109 -4.86 23.97 14.02
N GLU A 110 -6.13 23.75 13.70
CA GLU A 110 -7.13 24.80 13.52
C GLU A 110 -7.48 25.54 14.83
N ARG A 111 -7.34 24.89 15.99
CA ARG A 111 -7.59 25.53 17.29
C ARG A 111 -6.43 26.38 17.80
N VAL A 112 -5.21 26.10 17.34
CA VAL A 112 -3.97 26.75 17.82
C VAL A 112 -3.61 27.99 16.98
N LEU A 113 -4.08 28.09 15.74
CA LEU A 113 -3.76 29.14 14.78
C LEU A 113 -4.93 30.10 14.57
#